data_AF-A0A450VPV7-F1
#
_entry.id   AF-A0A450VPV7-F1
#
_cell.length_a   1.000
_cell.length_b   1.000
_cell.length_c   1.000
_cell.angle_alpha   90.00
_cell.angle_beta   90.00
_cell.angle_gamma   90.00
#
_symmetry.space_group_name_H-M   'P 1'
#
loop_
_entity.id
_entity.type
_entity.pdbx_description
1 polymer ?
#
loop_
_entity_poly.entity_id
_entity_poly.type
_entity_poly.pdbx_seq_one_letter_code
_entity_poly.pdbx_strand_id
1 'polypeptide(L)'
;METSVRALDFSDDRLAGVLDYLAKDEEWERFEGELNGHVMGVYDLEAERVRIDTTTAKSYVNVTEDGLFQFGHSKDHRPDLPQLKISQSVLDPLGIPVTTTVVSGNCADDPLYIPEIKRVRASLGTPGFLYIGDSKMGSVATRAYIAHTGDYYLCPLSATQIQQSEREQ
;
A
#
# COMPACT_ATOMS: atom_id res chain seq x y z
N MET A 1 24.24 5.67 -22.35
CA MET A 1 25.44 4.85 -22.07
C MET A 1 24.99 3.73 -21.16
N GLU A 2 25.24 2.48 -21.53
CA GLU A 2 24.90 1.32 -20.71
C GLU A 2 25.95 1.20 -19.61
N THR A 3 25.60 1.58 -18.38
CA THR A 3 26.52 1.51 -17.24
C THR A 3 26.52 0.08 -16.73
N SER A 4 27.63 -0.65 -16.89
CA SER A 4 27.73 -2.02 -16.36
C SER A 4 27.75 -1.99 -14.83
N VAL A 5 26.93 -2.81 -14.18
CA VAL A 5 26.98 -3.04 -12.74
C VAL A 5 28.28 -3.76 -12.36
N ARG A 6 28.93 -3.33 -11.28
CA ARG A 6 30.21 -3.85 -10.78
C ARG A 6 30.06 -4.30 -9.33
N ALA A 7 31.00 -5.12 -8.85
CA ALA A 7 30.99 -5.61 -7.47
C ALA A 7 30.91 -4.50 -6.41
N LEU A 8 31.58 -3.37 -6.62
CA LEU A 8 31.54 -2.23 -5.70
C LEU A 8 30.17 -1.53 -5.64
N ASP A 9 29.29 -1.72 -6.62
CA ASP A 9 27.94 -1.14 -6.59
C ASP A 9 27.05 -1.87 -5.56
N PHE A 10 27.48 -3.04 -5.06
CA PHE A 10 26.85 -3.80 -3.98
C PHE A 10 27.54 -3.64 -2.62
N SER A 11 28.47 -2.69 -2.46
CA SER A 11 29.07 -2.43 -1.15
C SER A 11 28.04 -1.78 -0.21
N ASP A 12 28.19 -2.00 1.10
CA ASP A 12 27.29 -1.43 2.11
C ASP A 12 27.10 0.09 1.96
N ASP A 13 28.19 0.84 1.73
CA ASP A 13 28.13 2.30 1.51
C ASP A 13 27.30 2.69 0.28
N ARG A 14 27.38 1.90 -0.80
CA ARG A 14 26.61 2.15 -2.03
C ARG A 14 25.15 1.83 -1.82
N LEU A 15 24.86 0.71 -1.17
CA LEU A 15 23.49 0.32 -0.84
C LEU A 15 22.85 1.31 0.14
N ALA A 16 23.58 1.81 1.13
CA ALA A 16 23.12 2.87 2.02
C ALA A 16 22.76 4.14 1.24
N GLY A 17 23.62 4.58 0.30
CA GLY A 17 23.30 5.72 -0.56
C GLY A 17 22.09 5.51 -1.47
N VAL A 18 21.86 4.26 -1.93
CA VAL A 18 20.63 3.90 -2.67
C VAL A 18 19.41 3.98 -1.76
N LEU A 19 19.50 3.51 -0.52
CA LEU A 19 18.42 3.61 0.45
C LEU A 19 18.08 5.06 0.78
N ASP A 20 19.08 5.93 0.98
CA ASP A 20 18.87 7.37 1.23
C ASP A 20 18.18 8.06 0.03
N TYR A 21 18.52 7.63 -1.18
CA TYR A 21 17.89 8.13 -2.39
C TYR A 21 16.43 7.65 -2.51
N LEU A 22 16.19 6.36 -2.28
CA LEU A 22 14.87 5.74 -2.32
C LEU A 22 13.99 6.07 -1.11
N ALA A 23 14.55 6.63 -0.03
CA ALA A 23 13.78 7.07 1.12
C ALA A 23 12.89 8.30 0.84
N LYS A 24 13.07 8.95 -0.32
CA LYS A 24 12.25 10.08 -0.77
C LYS A 24 11.03 9.56 -1.52
N ASP A 25 9.83 9.96 -1.09
CA ASP A 25 8.57 9.47 -1.65
C ASP A 25 8.50 9.55 -3.19
N GLU A 26 8.87 10.70 -3.79
CA GLU A 26 8.85 10.87 -5.24
C GLU A 26 9.80 9.91 -5.98
N GLU A 27 10.98 9.66 -5.41
CA GLU A 27 11.97 8.77 -6.02
C GLU A 27 11.58 7.31 -5.86
N TRP A 28 11.01 6.94 -4.70
CA TRP A 28 10.42 5.63 -4.46
C TRP A 28 9.26 5.35 -5.41
N GLU A 29 8.30 6.27 -5.49
CA GLU A 29 7.11 6.13 -6.34
C GLU A 29 7.48 5.94 -7.80
N ARG A 30 8.46 6.72 -8.29
CA ARG A 30 8.97 6.55 -9.66
C ARG A 30 9.63 5.19 -9.84
N PHE A 31 10.53 4.80 -8.94
CA PHE A 31 11.21 3.50 -9.01
C PHE A 31 10.21 2.34 -8.96
N GLU A 32 9.24 2.39 -8.05
CA GLU A 32 8.19 1.39 -7.88
C GLU A 32 7.35 1.27 -9.16
N GLY A 33 6.92 2.39 -9.74
CA GLY A 33 6.19 2.39 -11.02
C GLY A 33 6.99 1.81 -12.19
N GLU A 34 8.27 2.18 -12.33
CA GLU A 34 9.15 1.65 -13.38
C GLU A 34 9.39 0.14 -13.22
N LEU A 35 9.64 -0.31 -11.98
CA LEU A 35 9.81 -1.73 -11.67
C LEU A 35 8.55 -2.53 -11.99
N ASN A 36 7.39 -2.04 -11.59
CA ASN A 36 6.11 -2.69 -11.87
C ASN A 36 5.84 -2.80 -13.37
N GLY A 37 6.03 -1.70 -14.11
CA GLY A 37 5.86 -1.70 -15.57
C GLY A 37 6.79 -2.72 -16.25
N HIS A 38 8.02 -2.85 -15.76
CA HIS A 38 8.95 -3.85 -16.26
C HIS A 38 8.49 -5.29 -15.94
N VAL A 39 8.08 -5.55 -14.70
CA VAL A 39 7.55 -6.86 -14.28
C VAL A 39 6.33 -7.24 -15.12
N MET A 40 5.38 -6.33 -15.29
CA MET A 40 4.20 -6.58 -16.12
C MET A 40 4.56 -6.89 -17.57
N GLY A 41 5.48 -6.11 -18.16
CA GLY A 41 5.90 -6.29 -19.55
C GLY A 41 6.68 -7.58 -19.79
N VAL A 42 7.56 -7.98 -18.87
CA VAL A 42 8.36 -9.22 -18.98
C VAL A 42 7.49 -10.46 -18.86
N TYR A 43 6.51 -10.44 -17.96
CA TYR A 43 5.65 -11.59 -17.68
C TYR A 43 4.30 -11.55 -18.41
N ASP A 44 4.06 -10.52 -19.24
CA ASP A 44 2.81 -10.31 -19.98
C ASP A 44 1.57 -10.43 -19.08
N LEU A 45 1.61 -9.72 -17.95
CA LEU A 45 0.58 -9.84 -16.91
C LEU A 45 -0.63 -8.94 -17.21
N GLU A 46 -1.80 -9.56 -17.31
CA GLU A 46 -3.08 -8.85 -17.34
C GLU A 46 -3.54 -8.54 -15.91
N ALA A 47 -3.34 -7.30 -15.48
CA ALA A 47 -3.80 -6.85 -14.17
C ALA A 47 -5.31 -6.51 -14.23
N GLU A 48 -6.12 -7.29 -13.52
CA GLU A 48 -7.57 -7.04 -13.38
C GLU A 48 -7.98 -6.75 -11.94
N ARG A 49 -7.21 -7.25 -10.97
CA ARG A 49 -7.60 -7.35 -9.56
C ARG A 49 -6.47 -6.90 -8.68
N VAL A 50 -6.81 -6.04 -7.72
CA VAL A 50 -5.85 -5.46 -6.79
C VAL A 50 -6.38 -5.66 -5.37
N ARG A 51 -5.58 -6.30 -4.51
CA ARG A 51 -5.86 -6.38 -3.08
C ARG A 51 -5.16 -5.24 -2.37
N ILE A 52 -5.87 -4.54 -1.50
CA ILE A 52 -5.32 -3.48 -0.65
C ILE A 52 -5.52 -3.90 0.79
N ASP A 53 -4.43 -3.90 1.55
CA ASP A 53 -4.47 -4.13 3.00
C ASP A 53 -3.45 -3.24 3.71
N THR A 54 -3.69 -3.05 5.01
CA THR A 54 -2.80 -2.28 5.88
C THR A 54 -2.29 -3.15 7.01
N THR A 55 -0.99 -3.03 7.28
CA THR A 55 -0.34 -3.67 8.42
C THR A 55 0.44 -2.65 9.23
N THR A 56 0.78 -2.99 10.47
CA THR A 56 1.65 -2.16 11.29
C THR A 56 2.93 -2.90 11.65
N ALA A 57 4.04 -2.18 11.66
CA ALA A 57 5.32 -2.69 12.12
C ALA A 57 5.72 -1.93 13.39
N LYS A 58 6.06 -2.67 14.45
CA LYS A 58 6.40 -2.12 15.76
C LYS A 58 7.90 -2.11 15.97
N SER A 59 8.36 -1.18 16.80
CA SER A 59 9.78 -1.05 17.13
C SER A 59 9.98 -0.54 18.55
N TYR A 60 11.20 -0.70 19.07
CA TYR A 60 11.65 -0.18 20.36
C TYR A 60 12.33 1.18 20.24
N VAL A 61 12.23 1.84 19.08
CA VAL A 61 12.79 3.17 18.86
C VAL A 61 12.08 4.22 19.71
N ASN A 62 12.78 5.31 20.00
CA ASN A 62 12.17 6.48 20.61
C ASN A 62 11.26 7.19 19.59
N VAL A 63 10.13 7.71 20.07
CA VAL A 63 9.24 8.56 19.27
C VAL A 63 9.87 9.95 19.14
N THR A 64 9.81 10.50 17.94
CA THR A 64 10.14 11.89 17.65
C THR A 64 8.89 12.60 17.13
N GLU A 65 8.78 13.91 17.30
CA GLU A 65 7.59 14.69 16.92
C GLU A 65 7.19 14.46 15.45
N ASP A 66 8.17 14.53 14.54
CA ASP A 66 7.98 14.34 13.10
C ASP A 66 8.30 12.91 12.61
N GLY A 67 8.41 11.94 13.52
CA GLY A 67 8.81 10.57 13.18
C GLY A 67 7.65 9.70 12.67
N LEU A 68 7.95 8.71 11.83
CA LEU A 68 6.98 7.69 11.39
C LEU A 68 6.54 6.76 12.53
N PHE A 69 7.45 6.47 13.46
CA PHE A 69 7.16 5.62 14.61
C PHE A 69 6.37 6.42 15.65
N GLN A 70 5.08 6.15 15.75
CA GLN A 70 4.15 6.79 16.69
C GLN A 70 3.30 5.75 17.41
N PHE A 71 2.82 6.10 18.61
CA PHE A 71 1.83 5.29 19.31
C PHE A 71 0.47 5.37 18.61
N GLY A 72 -0.20 4.24 18.46
CA GLY A 72 -1.50 4.16 17.82
C GLY A 72 -2.28 2.92 18.27
N HIS A 73 -3.43 2.69 17.66
CA HIS A 73 -4.20 1.49 17.94
C HIS A 73 -3.44 0.24 17.47
N SER A 74 -3.09 -0.64 18.41
CA SER A 74 -2.33 -1.86 18.15
C SER A 74 -3.26 -3.08 18.12
N LYS A 75 -3.38 -3.73 16.96
CA LYS A 75 -4.10 -5.00 16.81
C LYS A 75 -3.42 -6.17 17.55
N ASP A 76 -2.10 -6.13 17.77
CA ASP A 76 -1.37 -7.19 18.52
C ASP A 76 -1.24 -6.91 20.03
N HIS A 77 -2.11 -6.08 20.61
CA HIS A 77 -2.15 -5.80 22.06
C HIS A 77 -0.82 -5.31 22.68
N ARG A 78 -0.02 -4.54 21.92
CA ARG A 78 1.22 -3.87 22.37
C ARG A 78 1.09 -2.35 22.26
N PRO A 79 0.25 -1.70 23.08
CA PRO A 79 0.11 -0.24 23.09
C PRO A 79 1.35 0.48 23.65
N ASP A 80 2.27 -0.27 24.25
CA ASP A 80 3.54 0.19 24.82
C ASP A 80 4.65 0.41 23.78
N LEU A 81 4.44 -0.01 22.52
CA LEU A 81 5.41 0.17 21.45
C LEU A 81 4.92 1.17 20.41
N PRO A 82 5.80 2.07 19.94
CA PRO A 82 5.51 2.83 18.74
C PRO A 82 5.49 1.92 17.51
N GLN A 83 4.69 2.31 16.54
CA GLN A 83 4.51 1.59 15.28
C GLN A 83 4.61 2.56 14.10
N LEU A 84 4.91 2.01 12.94
CA LEU A 84 4.58 2.63 11.66
C LEU A 84 3.50 1.79 10.98
N LYS A 85 2.87 2.36 9.95
CA LYS A 85 1.85 1.69 9.17
C LYS A 85 2.29 1.57 7.73
N ILE A 86 2.03 0.41 7.15
CA ILE A 86 2.32 0.08 5.76
C ILE A 86 0.98 -0.22 5.10
N SER A 87 0.67 0.53 4.07
CA SER A 87 -0.46 0.27 3.16
C SER A 87 0.13 -0.30 1.89
N GLN A 88 -0.36 -1.46 1.47
CA GLN A 88 0.19 -2.16 0.31
C GLN A 88 -0.92 -2.57 -0.64
N SER A 89 -0.74 -2.27 -1.92
CA SER A 89 -1.56 -2.82 -2.99
C SER A 89 -0.81 -3.91 -3.74
N VAL A 90 -1.46 -5.04 -3.98
CA VAL A 90 -0.87 -6.19 -4.68
C VAL A 90 -1.79 -6.70 -5.78
N LEU A 91 -1.22 -7.21 -6.88
CA LEU A 91 -1.98 -7.91 -7.92
C LEU A 91 -2.47 -9.27 -7.42
N ASP A 92 -3.73 -9.59 -7.67
CA ASP A 92 -4.32 -10.91 -7.49
C ASP A 92 -4.32 -11.66 -8.85
N PRO A 93 -3.96 -12.94 -8.93
CA PRO A 93 -3.71 -13.88 -7.82
C PRO A 93 -2.26 -14.01 -7.36
N LEU A 94 -1.29 -13.36 -8.03
CA LEU A 94 0.13 -13.64 -7.84
C LEU A 94 0.76 -12.95 -6.61
N GLY A 95 0.07 -12.01 -5.98
CA GLY A 95 0.57 -11.26 -4.82
C GLY A 95 1.71 -10.31 -5.16
N ILE A 96 1.84 -9.89 -6.42
CA ILE A 96 2.91 -8.99 -6.88
C ILE A 96 2.63 -7.58 -6.32
N PRO A 97 3.56 -6.99 -5.54
CA PRO A 97 3.40 -5.61 -5.06
C PRO A 97 3.28 -4.62 -6.21
N VAL A 98 2.35 -3.67 -6.08
CA VAL A 98 2.16 -2.56 -7.00
C VAL A 98 2.45 -1.24 -6.30
N THR A 99 1.99 -1.08 -5.07
CA THR A 99 2.25 0.14 -4.30
C THR A 99 2.56 -0.19 -2.86
N THR A 100 3.49 0.58 -2.31
CA THR A 100 3.90 0.52 -0.91
C THR A 100 3.95 1.94 -0.37
N THR A 101 3.08 2.22 0.59
CA THR A 101 3.04 3.51 1.28
C THR A 101 3.31 3.29 2.75
N VAL A 102 4.28 4.01 3.29
CA VAL A 102 4.59 4.03 4.71
C VAL A 102 4.06 5.32 5.31
N VAL A 103 3.21 5.21 6.31
CA VAL A 103 2.66 6.36 7.05
C VAL A 103 2.90 6.20 8.54
N SER A 104 2.76 7.31 9.25
CA SER A 104 2.86 7.33 10.71
C SER A 104 1.91 6.32 11.36
N GLY A 105 2.37 5.64 12.41
CA GLY A 105 1.60 4.58 13.08
C GLY A 105 0.30 4.98 13.76
N ASN A 106 0.09 6.29 13.96
CA ASN A 106 -1.15 6.86 14.49
C ASN A 106 -2.16 7.25 13.39
N CYS A 107 -1.79 7.14 12.11
CA CYS A 107 -2.72 7.39 11.00
C CYS A 107 -3.87 6.38 11.04
N ALA A 108 -5.08 6.76 10.60
CA ALA A 108 -6.21 5.82 10.47
C ALA A 108 -6.07 4.97 9.19
N ASP A 109 -6.74 3.80 9.13
CA ASP A 109 -6.73 2.94 7.92
C ASP A 109 -7.62 3.51 6.81
N ASP A 110 -8.84 3.93 7.17
CA ASP A 110 -9.90 4.40 6.27
C ASP A 110 -9.44 5.40 5.18
N PRO A 111 -8.61 6.44 5.48
CA PRO A 111 -8.19 7.40 4.47
C PRO A 111 -7.13 6.87 3.50
N LEU A 112 -6.56 5.69 3.72
CA LEU A 112 -5.44 5.17 2.92
C LEU A 112 -5.89 4.49 1.62
N TYR A 113 -7.13 3.98 1.54
CA TYR A 113 -7.62 3.28 0.35
C TYR A 113 -7.63 4.16 -0.91
N ILE A 114 -8.13 5.41 -0.84
CA ILE A 114 -8.20 6.29 -2.02
C ILE A 114 -6.80 6.69 -2.52
N PRO A 115 -5.85 7.10 -1.66
CA PRO A 115 -4.45 7.29 -2.04
C PRO A 115 -3.83 6.07 -2.73
N GLU A 116 -4.02 4.87 -2.20
CA GLU A 116 -3.51 3.65 -2.82
C GLU A 116 -4.10 3.41 -4.21
N ILE A 117 -5.42 3.54 -4.36
CA ILE A 117 -6.11 3.41 -5.65
C ILE A 117 -5.53 4.39 -6.67
N LYS A 118 -5.30 5.65 -6.28
CA LYS A 118 -4.67 6.66 -7.15
C LYS A 118 -3.28 6.24 -7.61
N ARG A 119 -2.44 5.75 -6.70
CA ARG A 119 -1.08 5.31 -7.01
C ARG A 119 -1.07 4.07 -7.90
N VAL A 120 -1.94 3.10 -7.63
CA VAL A 120 -2.12 1.92 -8.49
C VAL A 120 -2.48 2.33 -9.91
N ARG A 121 -3.41 3.28 -10.09
CA ARG A 121 -3.77 3.80 -11.42
C ARG A 121 -2.63 4.55 -12.09
N ALA A 122 -1.85 5.31 -11.35
CA ALA A 122 -0.66 5.97 -11.89
C ALA A 122 0.41 4.96 -12.35
N SER A 123 0.52 3.82 -11.66
CA SER A 123 1.48 2.75 -11.95
C SER A 123 1.04 1.83 -13.11
N LEU A 124 -0.22 1.36 -13.09
CA LEU A 124 -0.73 0.33 -14.01
C LEU A 124 -1.55 0.88 -15.19
N GLY A 125 -1.99 2.14 -15.13
CA GLY A 125 -2.73 2.78 -16.22
C GLY A 125 -4.26 2.68 -16.11
N THR A 126 -4.91 2.21 -17.17
CA THR A 126 -6.34 2.45 -17.46
C THR A 126 -7.33 1.90 -16.42
N PRO A 127 -8.52 2.51 -16.29
CA PRO A 127 -9.58 2.09 -15.36
C PRO A 127 -10.08 0.66 -15.61
N GLY A 128 -10.77 0.11 -14.62
CA GLY A 128 -11.47 -1.18 -14.72
C GLY A 128 -11.00 -2.22 -13.72
N PHE A 129 -10.18 -1.83 -12.73
CA PHE A 129 -9.69 -2.76 -11.72
C PHE A 129 -10.78 -3.14 -10.72
N LEU A 130 -10.78 -4.39 -10.29
CA LEU A 130 -11.49 -4.82 -9.10
C LEU A 130 -10.58 -4.66 -7.87
N TYR A 131 -10.90 -3.68 -7.03
CA TYR A 131 -10.25 -3.48 -5.73
C TYR A 131 -10.87 -4.38 -4.67
N ILE A 132 -10.04 -5.10 -3.94
CA ILE A 132 -10.44 -6.06 -2.91
C ILE A 132 -9.81 -5.62 -1.59
N GLY A 133 -10.60 -5.49 -0.54
CA GLY A 133 -10.12 -5.00 0.75
C GLY A 133 -11.02 -5.42 1.90
N ASP A 134 -10.60 -5.05 3.11
CA ASP A 134 -11.38 -5.32 4.32
C ASP A 134 -12.66 -4.48 4.38
N SER A 135 -13.46 -4.69 5.42
CA SER A 135 -14.74 -3.99 5.59
C SER A 135 -14.62 -2.46 5.71
N LYS A 136 -13.44 -1.91 6.04
CA LYS A 136 -13.20 -0.46 6.13
C LYS A 136 -13.12 0.18 4.75
N MET A 137 -12.73 -0.58 3.72
CA MET A 137 -12.79 -0.13 2.33
C MET A 137 -14.23 0.22 1.91
N GLY A 138 -15.23 -0.36 2.57
CA GLY A 138 -16.65 -0.16 2.29
C GLY A 138 -17.22 1.23 2.62
N SER A 139 -16.40 2.20 3.02
CA SER A 139 -16.83 3.57 3.30
C SER A 139 -17.56 4.20 2.09
N VAL A 140 -18.51 5.11 2.34
CA VAL A 140 -19.24 5.79 1.25
C VAL A 140 -18.29 6.56 0.34
N ALA A 141 -17.29 7.24 0.91
CA ALA A 141 -16.31 8.01 0.16
C ALA A 141 -15.46 7.13 -0.76
N THR A 142 -14.94 6.01 -0.25
CA THR A 142 -14.13 5.07 -1.03
C THR A 142 -14.95 4.44 -2.16
N ARG A 143 -16.18 3.98 -1.88
CA ARG A 143 -17.05 3.40 -2.91
C ARG A 143 -17.46 4.41 -3.96
N ALA A 144 -17.78 5.64 -3.56
CA ALA A 144 -18.12 6.71 -4.49
C ALA A 144 -16.93 7.05 -5.41
N TYR A 145 -15.71 7.07 -4.87
CA TYR A 145 -14.50 7.27 -5.64
C TYR A 145 -14.30 6.17 -6.69
N ILE A 146 -14.32 4.90 -6.26
CA ILE A 146 -14.16 3.72 -7.15
C ILE A 146 -15.21 3.73 -8.27
N ALA A 147 -16.48 3.96 -7.92
CA ALA A 147 -17.56 4.01 -8.92
C ALA A 147 -17.38 5.18 -9.89
N HIS A 148 -16.96 6.35 -9.40
CA HIS A 148 -16.71 7.53 -10.25
C HIS A 148 -15.54 7.31 -11.21
N THR A 149 -14.54 6.53 -10.82
CA THR A 149 -13.36 6.26 -11.64
C THR A 149 -13.52 5.08 -12.61
N GLY A 150 -14.70 4.45 -12.65
CA GLY A 150 -15.00 3.32 -13.54
C GLY A 150 -14.40 2.01 -13.08
N ASP A 151 -14.03 1.90 -11.80
CA ASP A 151 -13.46 0.72 -11.18
C ASP A 151 -14.54 -0.06 -10.40
N TYR A 152 -14.20 -1.26 -9.93
CA TYR A 152 -15.07 -2.14 -9.17
C TYR A 152 -14.49 -2.35 -7.75
N TYR A 153 -15.34 -2.75 -6.80
CA TYR A 153 -14.89 -3.11 -5.46
C TYR A 153 -15.54 -4.40 -4.95
N LEU A 154 -14.79 -5.12 -4.13
CA LEU A 154 -15.25 -6.25 -3.33
C LEU A 154 -14.75 -6.09 -1.89
N CYS A 155 -15.67 -5.92 -0.95
CA CYS A 155 -15.37 -5.85 0.48
C CYS A 155 -16.50 -6.49 1.29
N PRO A 156 -16.20 -7.07 2.46
CA PRO A 156 -17.23 -7.50 3.40
C PRO A 156 -18.08 -6.31 3.87
N LEU A 157 -19.38 -6.54 4.10
CA LEU A 157 -20.25 -5.52 4.67
C LEU A 157 -19.88 -5.25 6.14
N SER A 158 -19.64 -3.99 6.48
CA SER A 158 -19.36 -3.54 7.85
C SER A 158 -20.62 -3.46 8.71
N ALA A 159 -20.48 -3.44 10.04
CA ALA A 159 -21.62 -3.43 10.96
C ALA A 159 -22.47 -2.16 10.85
N THR A 160 -21.91 -1.11 10.25
CA THR A 160 -22.64 0.13 9.92
C THR A 160 -23.53 -0.02 8.68
N GLN A 161 -23.27 -1.02 7.83
CA GLN A 161 -24.01 -1.26 6.59
C GLN A 161 -25.09 -2.34 6.74
N ILE A 162 -24.81 -3.37 7.55
CA ILE A 162 -25.75 -4.45 7.81
C ILE A 162 -25.64 -4.86 9.28
N GLN A 163 -26.79 -4.90 9.96
CA GLN A 163 -26.84 -5.27 11.38
C GLN A 163 -26.41 -6.72 11.56
N GLN A 164 -25.82 -7.04 12.72
CA GLN A 164 -25.29 -8.39 12.95
C GLN A 164 -26.36 -9.49 12.88
N SER A 165 -27.60 -9.18 13.27
CA SER A 165 -28.76 -10.07 13.16
C SER A 165 -29.13 -10.46 11.72
N GLU A 166 -28.69 -9.70 10.73
CA GLU A 166 -28.99 -9.91 9.31
C GLU A 166 -27.85 -10.64 8.58
N ARG A 167 -26.75 -10.96 9.28
CA ARG A 167 -25.55 -11.60 8.69
C ARG A 167 -25.58 -13.13 8.71
N GLU A 168 -26.57 -13.73 9.36
CA GLU A 168 -26.72 -15.18 9.48
C GLU A 168 -27.86 -15.66 8.57
N GLN A 169 -27.54 -15.88 7.29
CA GLN A 169 -28.22 -16.82 6.38
C GLN A 169 -27.17 -17.51 5.49
#